data_AF-A0A7V9BNE0-F1
#
_entry.id   AF-A0A7V9BNE0-F1
#
_cell.length_a   1.000
_cell.length_b   1.000
_cell.length_c   1.000
_cell.angle_alpha   90.00
_cell.angle_beta   90.00
_cell.angle_gamma   90.00
#
_symmetry.space_group_name_H-M   'P 1'
#
loop_
_entity.id
_entity.type
_entity.pdbx_description
1 polymer ?
#
loop_
_entity_poly.entity_id
_entity_poly.type
_entity_poly.pdbx_seq_one_letter_code
_entity_poly.pdbx_strand_id
1 'polypeptide(L)'
;MCESLTRQLEQLSVELIAGLDADGTFTERGYTRPGFAVADLLGCDTALAVRRVRVAEQVIERRTLDGQVCPPRLPATAKVFAAGEVSLRHVEVITDALASPAAGRLTPQGWAG
;
A
#
# COMPACT_ATOMS: atom_id res chain seq x y z
N MET A 1 -8.62 -22.58 2.43
CA MET A 1 -8.18 -21.68 1.34
C MET A 1 -6.68 -21.49 1.51
N CYS A 2 -5.85 -21.73 0.49
CA CYS A 2 -4.39 -21.71 0.62
C CYS A 2 -3.90 -20.28 0.87
N GLU A 3 -3.10 -20.07 1.92
CA GLU A 3 -2.64 -18.74 2.34
C GLU A 3 -1.87 -17.99 1.23
N SER A 4 -1.12 -18.73 0.41
CA SER A 4 -0.41 -18.18 -0.75
C SER A 4 -1.36 -17.54 -1.78
N LEU A 5 -2.50 -18.17 -2.06
CA LEU A 5 -3.52 -17.63 -2.98
C LEU A 5 -4.14 -16.35 -2.41
N THR A 6 -4.38 -16.32 -1.09
CA THR A 6 -4.88 -15.11 -0.44
C THR A 6 -3.90 -13.96 -0.58
N ARG A 7 -2.60 -14.20 -0.36
CA ARG A 7 -1.55 -13.16 -0.51
C ARG A 7 -1.42 -12.66 -1.95
N GLN A 8 -1.51 -13.55 -2.93
CA GLN A 8 -1.52 -13.17 -4.35
C GLN A 8 -2.72 -12.28 -4.69
N LEU A 9 -3.92 -12.63 -4.19
CA LEU A 9 -5.11 -11.79 -4.40
C LEU A 9 -4.99 -10.42 -3.71
N GLU A 10 -4.38 -10.36 -2.52
CA GLU A 10 -4.09 -9.10 -1.84
C GLU A 10 -3.14 -8.23 -2.65
N GLN A 11 -2.07 -8.80 -3.21
CA GLN A 11 -1.11 -8.10 -4.04
C GLN A 11 -1.75 -7.54 -5.32
N LEU A 12 -2.48 -8.35 -6.07
CA LEU A 12 -3.22 -7.88 -7.26
C LEU A 12 -4.24 -6.78 -6.93
N SER A 13 -4.95 -6.92 -5.81
CA SER A 13 -5.91 -5.89 -5.37
C SER A 13 -5.23 -4.55 -5.11
N VAL A 14 -4.07 -4.58 -4.45
CA VAL A 14 -3.29 -3.38 -4.12
C VAL A 14 -2.75 -2.72 -5.39
N GLU A 15 -2.23 -3.49 -6.34
CA GLU A 15 -1.74 -2.98 -7.62
C GLU A 15 -2.84 -2.32 -8.45
N LEU A 16 -4.01 -2.96 -8.56
CA LEU A 16 -5.16 -2.40 -9.29
C LEU A 16 -5.64 -1.09 -8.66
N ILE A 17 -5.76 -1.04 -7.34
CA ILE A 17 -6.17 0.18 -6.63
C ILE A 17 -5.18 1.31 -6.89
N ALA A 18 -3.87 1.04 -6.82
CA ALA A 18 -2.84 2.04 -7.06
C ALA A 18 -2.86 2.56 -8.51
N GLY A 19 -3.03 1.67 -9.48
CA GLY A 19 -3.14 2.06 -10.90
C GLY A 19 -4.36 2.95 -11.14
N LEU A 20 -5.54 2.57 -10.63
CA LEU A 20 -6.76 3.36 -10.77
C LEU A 20 -6.64 4.74 -10.13
N ASP A 21 -5.99 4.84 -8.97
CA ASP A 21 -5.74 6.12 -8.30
C ASP A 21 -4.75 6.99 -9.08
N ALA A 22 -3.65 6.40 -9.57
CA ALA A 22 -2.63 7.10 -10.35
C ALA A 22 -3.15 7.63 -11.69
N ASP A 23 -4.10 6.92 -12.31
CA ASP A 23 -4.76 7.34 -13.55
C ASP A 23 -5.89 8.36 -13.30
N GLY A 24 -6.16 8.72 -12.03
CA GLY A 24 -7.21 9.70 -11.68
C GLY A 24 -8.63 9.14 -11.73
N THR A 25 -8.80 7.83 -11.93
CA THR A 25 -10.10 7.16 -12.16
C THR A 25 -11.11 7.45 -11.05
N PHE A 26 -10.66 7.52 -9.80
CA PHE A 26 -11.51 7.84 -8.65
C PHE A 26 -11.92 9.32 -8.64
N THR A 27 -10.98 10.23 -8.95
CA THR A 27 -11.25 11.67 -9.00
C THR A 27 -12.21 12.02 -10.13
N GLU A 28 -12.07 11.41 -11.31
CA GLU A 28 -13.01 11.57 -12.44
C GLU A 28 -14.45 11.19 -12.08
N ARG A 29 -14.63 10.24 -11.15
CA ARG A 29 -15.93 9.83 -10.62
C ARG A 29 -16.41 10.66 -9.42
N GLY A 30 -15.67 11.71 -9.06
CA GLY A 30 -16.02 12.63 -7.98
C GLY A 30 -15.61 12.16 -6.58
N TYR A 31 -14.83 11.08 -6.45
CA TYR A 31 -14.33 10.67 -5.15
C TYR A 31 -13.10 11.49 -4.76
N THR A 32 -13.12 12.00 -3.53
CA THR A 32 -11.98 12.69 -2.90
C THR A 32 -11.15 11.78 -2.01
N ARG A 33 -11.66 10.59 -1.70
CA ARG A 33 -11.03 9.60 -0.82
C ARG A 33 -11.01 8.23 -1.51
N PRO A 34 -9.85 7.75 -1.97
CA PRO A 34 -9.75 6.48 -2.68
C PRO A 34 -10.31 5.29 -1.90
N GLY A 35 -10.15 5.25 -0.57
CA GLY A 35 -10.69 4.17 0.26
C GLY A 35 -12.23 4.08 0.21
N PHE A 36 -12.92 5.21 0.09
CA PHE A 36 -14.38 5.23 -0.09
C PHE A 36 -14.76 4.84 -1.52
N ALA A 37 -13.99 5.29 -2.52
CA ALA A 37 -14.19 4.88 -3.90
C ALA A 37 -14.09 3.35 -4.05
N VAL A 38 -13.05 2.76 -3.47
CA VAL A 38 -12.85 1.30 -3.49
C VAL A 38 -13.96 0.56 -2.76
N ALA A 39 -14.38 1.03 -1.58
CA ALA A 39 -15.47 0.41 -0.83
C ALA A 39 -16.79 0.44 -1.61
N ASP A 40 -17.11 1.58 -2.22
CA ASP A 40 -18.34 1.80 -2.97
C ASP A 40 -18.35 1.00 -4.29
N LEU A 41 -17.27 1.08 -5.08
CA LEU A 41 -17.16 0.42 -6.37
C LEU A 41 -17.05 -1.12 -6.26
N LEU A 42 -16.43 -1.64 -5.19
CA LEU A 42 -16.27 -3.08 -4.98
C LEU A 42 -17.29 -3.67 -4.01
N GLY A 43 -18.15 -2.86 -3.39
CA GLY A 43 -19.13 -3.29 -2.40
C GLY A 43 -18.50 -3.97 -1.18
N CYS A 44 -17.27 -3.59 -0.80
CA CYS A 44 -16.55 -4.21 0.30
C CYS A 44 -16.53 -3.35 1.56
N ASP A 45 -16.15 -3.94 2.69
CA ASP A 45 -15.97 -3.23 3.95
C ASP A 45 -15.02 -2.03 3.81
N THR A 46 -15.46 -0.86 4.30
CA THR A 46 -14.69 0.39 4.20
C THR A 46 -13.36 0.30 4.92
N ALA A 47 -13.29 -0.39 6.06
CA ALA A 47 -12.02 -0.54 6.77
C ALA A 47 -11.04 -1.40 5.98
N LEU A 48 -11.49 -2.47 5.32
CA LEU A 48 -10.65 -3.23 4.39
C LEU A 48 -10.20 -2.40 3.18
N ALA A 49 -11.09 -1.59 2.60
CA ALA A 49 -10.77 -0.74 1.46
C ALA A 49 -9.71 0.32 1.81
N VAL A 50 -9.87 1.02 2.93
CA VAL A 50 -8.90 2.00 3.42
C VAL A 50 -7.54 1.34 3.70
N ARG A 51 -7.53 0.12 4.26
CA ARG A 51 -6.29 -0.63 4.50
C ARG A 51 -5.55 -0.96 3.20
N ARG A 52 -6.26 -1.39 2.15
CA ARG A 52 -5.65 -1.65 0.83
C ARG A 52 -5.05 -0.39 0.22
N VAL A 53 -5.75 0.74 0.27
CA VAL A 53 -5.24 2.03 -0.20
C VAL A 53 -4.00 2.45 0.59
N ARG A 54 -4.03 2.36 1.92
CA ARG A 54 -2.88 2.70 2.78
C ARG A 54 -1.66 1.84 2.44
N VAL A 55 -1.86 0.55 2.20
CA VAL A 55 -0.78 -0.37 1.80
C VAL A 55 -0.25 -0.02 0.41
N ALA A 56 -1.13 0.26 -0.56
CA ALA A 56 -0.74 0.71 -1.90
C ALA A 56 0.22 1.91 -1.87
N GLU A 57 -0.08 2.92 -1.03
CA GLU A 57 0.78 4.10 -0.85
C GLU A 57 2.19 3.78 -0.34
N GLN A 58 2.37 2.65 0.35
CA GLN A 58 3.66 2.23 0.90
C GLN A 58 4.49 1.37 -0.06
N VAL A 59 3.83 0.46 -0.79
CA VAL A 59 4.51 -0.61 -1.54
C VAL A 59 4.46 -0.47 -3.05
N ILE A 60 3.61 0.39 -3.61
CA ILE A 60 3.56 0.64 -5.05
C ILE A 60 4.45 1.83 -5.40
N GLU A 61 5.05 1.79 -6.59
CA GLU A 61 5.75 2.93 -7.18
C GLU A 61 4.82 4.13 -7.31
N ARG A 62 5.38 5.33 -7.18
CA ARG A 62 4.61 6.57 -7.22
C ARG A 62 5.10 7.44 -8.36
N ARG A 63 4.32 8.44 -8.72
CA ARG A 63 4.76 9.47 -9.68
C ARG A 63 4.86 10.82 -8.97
N THR A 64 5.88 11.59 -9.30
CA THR A 64 5.95 13.01 -8.93
C THR A 64 4.92 13.80 -9.72
N LEU A 65 4.73 15.08 -9.36
CA LEU A 65 3.89 16.00 -10.13
C LEU A 65 4.37 16.15 -11.58
N ASP A 66 5.68 16.04 -11.82
CA ASP A 66 6.30 16.07 -13.15
C ASP A 66 6.25 14.70 -13.87
N GLY A 67 5.54 13.71 -13.29
CA GLY A 67 5.38 12.37 -13.86
C GLY A 67 6.58 11.43 -13.67
N GLN A 68 7.62 11.84 -12.93
CA GLN A 68 8.79 10.98 -12.69
C GLN A 68 8.46 9.83 -11.75
N VAL A 69 8.91 8.62 -12.07
CA VAL A 69 8.71 7.45 -11.22
C VAL A 69 9.57 7.59 -9.96
N CYS A 70 8.93 7.43 -8.82
CA CYS A 70 9.53 7.40 -7.49
C CYS A 70 9.39 5.99 -6.92
N PRO A 71 10.43 5.49 -6.23
CA PRO A 71 10.34 4.18 -5.59
C PRO A 71 9.23 4.15 -4.52
N PRO A 72 8.76 2.94 -4.17
CA PRO A 72 7.86 2.75 -3.04
C PRO A 72 8.45 3.38 -1.77
N ARG A 73 7.58 3.78 -0.83
CA ARG A 73 8.06 4.31 0.47
C ARG A 73 8.85 3.26 1.25
N LEU A 74 8.48 1.99 1.09
CA LEU A 74 9.12 0.84 1.73
C LEU A 74 9.65 -0.13 0.66
N PRO A 75 10.77 0.16 -0.04
CA PRO A 75 11.23 -0.66 -1.17
C PRO A 75 11.52 -2.13 -0.81
N ALA A 76 12.09 -2.38 0.37
CA ALA A 76 12.36 -3.73 0.84
C ALA A 76 11.05 -4.51 1.09
N THR A 77 10.07 -3.87 1.74
CA THR A 77 8.74 -4.44 1.99
C THR A 77 7.97 -4.65 0.69
N ALA A 78 8.07 -3.71 -0.26
CA ALA A 78 7.44 -3.82 -1.56
C ALA A 78 7.89 -5.06 -2.31
N LYS A 79 9.20 -5.35 -2.30
CA LYS A 79 9.77 -6.53 -2.96
C LYS A 79 9.16 -7.84 -2.42
N VAL A 80 9.11 -8.02 -1.11
CA VAL A 80 8.60 -9.26 -0.50
C VAL A 80 7.07 -9.35 -0.56
N PHE A 81 6.37 -8.20 -0.58
CA PHE A 81 4.91 -8.17 -0.80
C PHE A 81 4.55 -8.54 -2.23
N ALA A 82 5.26 -8.00 -3.23
CA ALA A 82 5.10 -8.35 -4.64
C ALA A 82 5.35 -9.85 -4.90
N ALA A 83 6.27 -10.46 -4.14
CA ALA A 83 6.53 -11.90 -4.21
C ALA A 83 5.48 -12.77 -3.48
N GLY A 84 4.50 -12.18 -2.79
CA GLY A 84 3.51 -12.90 -1.98
C GLY A 84 4.08 -13.56 -0.71
N GLU A 85 5.30 -13.19 -0.31
CA GLU A 85 5.97 -13.72 0.89
C GLU A 85 5.35 -13.17 2.18
N VAL A 86 4.75 -11.98 2.10
CA VAL A 86 4.06 -11.31 3.21
C VAL A 86 2.66 -10.88 2.79
N SER A 87 1.73 -10.91 3.75
CA SER A 87 0.36 -10.44 3.55
C SER A 87 0.22 -8.92 3.74
N LEU A 88 -0.94 -8.38 3.37
CA LEU A 88 -1.32 -6.98 3.59
C LEU A 88 -1.11 -6.59 5.07
N ARG A 89 -1.47 -7.48 6.00
CA ARG A 89 -1.34 -7.24 7.45
C ARG A 89 0.11 -7.02 7.89
N HIS A 90 1.07 -7.71 7.30
CA HIS A 90 2.48 -7.51 7.62
C HIS A 90 2.96 -6.13 7.19
N VAL A 91 2.53 -5.67 6.01
CA VAL A 91 2.87 -4.33 5.52
C VAL A 91 2.33 -3.25 6.47
N GLU A 92 1.10 -3.41 6.97
CA GLU A 92 0.54 -2.50 7.97
C GLU A 92 1.37 -2.45 9.24
N VAL A 93 1.72 -3.60 9.80
CA VAL A 93 2.52 -3.69 11.02
C VAL A 93 3.89 -3.04 10.83
N ILE A 94 4.56 -3.28 9.70
CA ILE A 94 5.85 -2.65 9.38
C ILE A 94 5.67 -1.13 9.26
N THR A 95 4.62 -0.67 8.58
CA THR A 95 4.33 0.76 8.41
C THR A 95 4.08 1.43 9.75
N ASP A 96 3.26 0.83 10.61
CA ASP A 96 2.94 1.35 11.94
C ASP A 96 4.18 1.36 12.85
N ALA A 97 5.01 0.31 12.79
CA ALA A 97 6.24 0.22 13.55
C ALA A 97 7.24 1.33 13.14
N LEU A 98 7.42 1.54 11.83
CA LEU A 98 8.33 2.57 11.30
C LEU A 98 7.80 4.00 11.49
N ALA A 99 6.48 4.19 11.52
CA ALA A 99 5.87 5.47 11.83
C ALA A 99 5.85 5.79 13.34
N SER A 100 6.24 4.84 14.19
CA SER A 100 6.20 5.03 15.64
C SER A 100 7.24 6.06 16.12
N PRO A 101 6.98 6.78 17.22
CA PRO A 101 7.96 7.67 17.82
C PRO A 101 9.27 6.96 18.22
N ALA A 102 9.21 5.66 18.49
CA ALA A 102 10.39 4.87 18.84
C ALA A 102 11.33 4.71 17.65
N ALA A 103 10.79 4.38 16.47
CA ALA A 103 11.56 4.31 15.23
C ALA A 103 12.21 5.65 14.89
N GLY A 104 11.49 6.77 15.06
CA GLY A 104 12.02 8.11 14.78
C GLY A 104 13.19 8.55 15.66
N ARG A 105 13.41 7.92 16.82
CA ARG A 105 14.55 8.21 17.71
C ARG A 105 15.83 7.47 17.31
N LEU A 106 15.73 6.51 16.41
CA LEU A 106 16.83 5.66 16.05
C LEU A 106 17.49 6.23 14.80
N THR A 107 18.79 6.50 14.90
CA THR A 107 19.57 6.90 13.73
C THR A 107 19.73 5.67 12.80
N PRO A 108 19.88 5.85 11.48
CA PRO A 108 20.13 4.74 10.56
C PRO A 108 21.32 3.86 10.98
N GLN A 109 22.35 4.46 11.61
CA GLN A 109 23.49 3.73 12.16
C GLN A 109 23.11 2.80 13.33
N GLY A 110 22.04 3.09 14.08
CA GLY A 110 21.60 2.30 15.22
C GLY A 110 20.85 1.01 14.88
N TRP A 111 20.42 0.82 13.62
CA TRP A 111 19.70 -0.40 13.17
C TRP A 111 20.51 -1.24 12.18
N ALA A 112 21.56 -0.67 11.60
CA ALA A 112 22.44 -1.35 10.65
C ALA A 112 23.60 -2.12 11.34
N GLY A 113 23.59 -2.20 12.67
CA GLY A 113 24.58 -2.91 13.50
C GLY A 113 24.08 -4.27 13.98
#